data_AF-A0A2E8RNH3-F1
#
_entry.id   AF-A0A2E8RNH3-F1
#
_cell.length_a   1.000
_cell.length_b   1.000
_cell.length_c   1.000
_cell.angle_alpha   90.00
_cell.angle_beta   90.00
_cell.angle_gamma   90.00
#
_symmetry.space_group_name_H-M   'P 1'
#
loop_
_entity.id
_entity.type
_entity.pdbx_description
1 polymer ?
#
loop_
_entity_poly.entity_id
_entity_poly.type
_entity_poly.pdbx_seq_one_letter_code
_entity_poly.pdbx_strand_id
1 'polypeptide(L)'
;MAIKQTLAELGVDDQTLSTKEQLDQDGFFVVKSVLSRKSYTNMCDEFDQIHQVEGKQSGWEVHKEDEAIRLSNVLNKTTKSGDCLYSKSLLVAAYHLLKPDFKVYDLASPSHDHQRFYNDYGPAIPIGNNCVLNSLILLDPFTEDNGAT
;
A
#
# COMPACT_ATOMS: atom_id res chain seq x y z
N MET A 1 25.36 1.50 2.09
CA MET A 1 24.73 2.70 1.50
C MET A 1 23.67 3.17 2.49
N ALA A 2 23.65 4.44 2.91
CA ALA A 2 22.67 4.91 3.88
C ALA A 2 21.33 5.15 3.20
N ILE A 3 20.19 4.69 3.76
CA ILE A 3 18.86 4.81 3.13
C ILE A 3 18.52 6.22 2.69
N LYS A 4 18.98 7.25 3.42
CA LYS A 4 18.80 8.66 3.06
C LYS A 4 19.42 9.01 1.70
N GLN A 5 20.57 8.43 1.38
CA GLN A 5 21.22 8.61 0.08
C GLN A 5 20.40 7.95 -1.03
N THR A 6 19.92 6.73 -0.80
CA THR A 6 19.06 6.01 -1.76
C THR A 6 17.75 6.75 -2.02
N LEU A 7 17.12 7.30 -0.98
CA LEU A 7 15.93 8.14 -1.12
C LEU A 7 16.20 9.39 -1.95
N ALA A 8 17.32 10.07 -1.68
CA ALA A 8 17.72 11.25 -2.45
C ALA A 8 17.96 10.92 -3.94
N GLU A 9 18.57 9.77 -4.25
CA GLU A 9 18.77 9.29 -5.64
C GLU A 9 17.45 8.97 -6.36
N LEU A 10 16.42 8.56 -5.60
CA LEU A 10 15.04 8.41 -6.10
C LEU A 10 14.29 9.75 -6.19
N GLY A 11 14.96 10.87 -5.87
CA GLY A 11 14.39 12.20 -5.82
C GLY A 11 13.32 12.35 -4.76
N VAL A 12 13.55 11.72 -3.60
CA VAL A 12 12.74 11.81 -2.38
C VAL A 12 13.54 12.56 -1.32
N ASP A 13 12.98 13.65 -0.81
CA ASP A 13 13.56 14.47 0.24
C ASP A 13 12.49 14.91 1.26
N ASP A 14 12.90 15.64 2.30
CA ASP A 14 12.01 16.10 3.36
C ASP A 14 10.92 17.07 2.85
N GLN A 15 11.11 17.70 1.70
CA GLN A 15 10.14 18.60 1.06
C GLN A 15 9.14 17.85 0.18
N THR A 16 9.39 16.58 -0.09
CA THR A 16 8.54 15.72 -0.93
C THR A 16 7.21 15.40 -0.23
N LEU A 17 7.17 15.41 1.11
CA LEU A 17 5.94 15.19 1.89
C LEU A 17 5.28 16.51 2.31
N SER A 18 4.63 17.19 1.37
CA SER A 18 3.81 18.37 1.68
C SER A 18 2.66 18.08 2.66
N THR A 19 2.27 16.82 2.83
CA THR A 19 1.18 16.35 3.69
C THR A 19 1.67 15.82 5.04
N LYS A 20 2.88 16.17 5.47
CA LYS A 20 3.48 15.67 6.72
C LYS A 20 2.64 16.00 7.94
N GLU A 21 2.20 17.25 8.06
CA GLU A 21 1.37 17.70 9.17
C GLU A 21 0.02 16.99 9.21
N GLN A 22 -0.57 16.75 8.02
CA GLN A 22 -1.81 16.00 7.90
C GLN A 22 -1.63 14.55 8.34
N LEU A 23 -0.55 13.89 7.91
CA LEU A 23 -0.23 12.52 8.34
C LEU A 23 -0.01 12.44 9.86
N ASP A 24 0.68 13.42 10.45
CA ASP A 24 0.95 13.44 11.89
C ASP A 24 -0.32 13.73 12.73
N GLN A 25 -1.29 14.47 12.19
CA GLN A 25 -2.52 14.84 12.89
C GLN A 25 -3.67 13.85 12.67
N ASP A 26 -3.94 13.50 11.41
CA ASP A 26 -5.10 12.72 11.00
C ASP A 26 -4.78 11.22 10.87
N GLY A 27 -3.50 10.87 10.80
CA GLY A 27 -3.03 9.49 10.61
C GLY A 27 -3.08 9.01 9.15
N PHE A 28 -3.56 9.83 8.21
CA PHE A 28 -3.62 9.50 6.78
C PHE A 28 -3.54 10.74 5.89
N PHE A 29 -3.30 10.53 4.59
CA PHE A 29 -3.44 11.55 3.56
C PHE A 29 -3.73 10.87 2.21
N VAL A 30 -4.24 11.64 1.25
CA VAL A 30 -4.59 11.14 -0.09
C VAL A 30 -3.72 11.80 -1.15
N VAL A 31 -3.15 10.98 -2.05
CA VAL A 31 -2.38 11.45 -3.20
C VAL A 31 -3.08 11.03 -4.47
N LYS A 32 -3.31 11.99 -5.38
CA LYS A 32 -3.91 11.73 -6.68
C LYS A 32 -2.83 11.41 -7.71
N SER A 33 -3.17 10.56 -8.67
CA SER A 33 -2.34 10.29 -9.85
C SER A 33 -0.93 9.78 -9.53
N VAL A 34 -0.81 8.91 -8.52
CA VAL A 34 0.47 8.30 -8.10
C VAL A 34 1.08 7.43 -9.21
N LEU A 35 0.23 6.77 -10.01
CA LEU A 35 0.66 5.94 -11.13
C LEU A 35 0.52 6.69 -12.46
N SER A 36 1.47 6.45 -13.37
CA SER A 36 1.30 6.83 -14.77
C SER A 36 0.14 6.03 -15.38
N ARG A 37 -0.48 6.54 -16.45
CA ARG A 37 -1.55 5.79 -17.15
C ARG A 37 -1.10 4.41 -17.60
N LYS A 38 0.16 4.30 -18.06
CA LYS A 38 0.77 3.02 -18.47
C LYS A 38 0.93 2.08 -17.28
N SER A 39 1.46 2.56 -16.16
CA SER A 39 1.65 1.75 -14.94
C SER A 39 0.31 1.28 -14.38
N TYR A 40 -0.69 2.17 -14.35
CA TYR A 40 -2.07 1.84 -13.97
C TYR A 40 -2.65 0.71 -14.81
N THR A 41 -2.66 0.87 -16.15
CA THR A 41 -3.21 -0.15 -17.05
C THR A 41 -2.47 -1.48 -16.91
N ASN A 42 -1.14 -1.44 -16.84
CA ASN A 42 -0.34 -2.66 -16.65
C ASN A 42 -0.66 -3.37 -15.31
N MET A 43 -0.91 -2.61 -14.23
CA MET A 43 -1.27 -3.18 -12.94
C MET A 43 -2.66 -3.79 -12.96
N CYS A 44 -3.66 -3.13 -13.55
CA CYS A 44 -5.01 -3.68 -13.71
C CYS A 44 -4.96 -5.01 -14.49
N ASP A 45 -4.34 -5.01 -15.67
CA ASP A 45 -4.25 -6.20 -16.52
C ASP A 45 -3.55 -7.37 -15.81
N GLU A 46 -2.50 -7.07 -15.03
CA GLU A 46 -1.75 -8.09 -14.30
C GLU A 46 -2.55 -8.67 -13.12
N PHE A 47 -3.26 -7.82 -12.37
CA PHE A 47 -4.10 -8.26 -11.27
C PHE A 47 -5.25 -9.15 -11.79
N ASP A 48 -5.86 -8.77 -12.92
CA ASP A 48 -6.88 -9.59 -13.57
C ASP A 48 -6.32 -10.95 -14.03
N GLN A 49 -5.10 -10.98 -14.58
CA GLN A 49 -4.44 -12.22 -14.99
C GLN A 49 -4.13 -13.15 -13.80
N ILE A 50 -3.55 -12.60 -12.72
CA ILE A 50 -3.26 -13.36 -11.50
C ILE A 50 -4.57 -13.90 -10.92
N HIS A 51 -5.62 -13.07 -10.88
CA HIS A 51 -6.93 -13.47 -10.40
C HIS A 51 -7.53 -14.63 -11.23
N GLN A 52 -7.46 -14.56 -12.56
CA GLN A 52 -7.97 -15.64 -13.42
C GLN A 52 -7.23 -16.97 -13.21
N VAL A 53 -5.92 -16.91 -12.95
CA VAL A 53 -5.10 -18.11 -12.69
C VAL A 53 -5.40 -18.70 -11.32
N GLU A 54 -5.50 -17.87 -10.28
CA GLU A 54 -5.72 -18.33 -8.91
C GLU A 54 -7.17 -18.72 -8.64
N GLY A 55 -8.13 -17.99 -9.19
CA GLY A 55 -9.56 -18.17 -8.99
C GLY A 55 -9.90 -18.38 -7.50
N LYS A 56 -10.57 -19.51 -7.20
CA LYS A 56 -10.97 -19.89 -5.83
C LYS A 56 -9.79 -20.23 -4.90
N GLN A 57 -8.58 -20.31 -5.42
CA GLN A 57 -7.37 -20.54 -4.63
C GLN A 57 -6.69 -19.24 -4.18
N SER A 58 -7.17 -18.08 -4.62
CA SER A 58 -6.57 -16.81 -4.22
C SER A 58 -6.56 -16.62 -2.71
N GLY A 59 -5.47 -16.03 -2.20
CA GLY A 59 -5.23 -15.78 -0.78
C GLY A 59 -4.81 -17.00 0.05
N TRP A 60 -4.69 -18.19 -0.55
CA TRP A 60 -4.34 -19.43 0.16
C TRP A 60 -3.00 -19.36 0.92
N GLU A 61 -2.05 -18.59 0.42
CA GLU A 61 -0.70 -18.51 1.00
C GLU A 61 -0.66 -17.73 2.32
N VAL A 62 -1.69 -16.92 2.61
CA VAL A 62 -1.73 -16.06 3.79
C VAL A 62 -3.05 -16.25 4.55
N HIS A 63 -4.16 -15.84 3.94
CA HIS A 63 -5.50 -15.94 4.50
C HIS A 63 -6.55 -15.90 3.39
N LYS A 64 -7.47 -16.85 3.42
CA LYS A 64 -8.68 -16.81 2.59
C LYS A 64 -9.82 -16.16 3.35
N GLU A 65 -10.51 -15.29 2.65
CA GLU A 65 -11.78 -14.72 3.08
C GLU A 65 -12.85 -15.27 2.16
N ASP A 66 -13.92 -15.81 2.75
CA ASP A 66 -15.03 -16.38 1.98
C ASP A 66 -15.63 -15.28 1.09
N GLU A 67 -15.89 -15.61 -0.18
CA GLU A 67 -16.47 -14.71 -1.20
C GLU A 67 -15.66 -13.46 -1.59
N ALA A 68 -14.50 -13.21 -0.96
CA ALA A 68 -13.64 -12.07 -1.28
C ALA A 68 -12.42 -12.46 -2.15
N ILE A 69 -12.12 -11.63 -3.15
CA ILE A 69 -10.93 -11.77 -3.98
C ILE A 69 -9.75 -11.08 -3.28
N ARG A 70 -8.97 -11.87 -2.55
CA ARG A 70 -7.75 -11.40 -1.90
C ARG A 70 -6.50 -11.96 -2.59
N LEU A 71 -5.95 -11.19 -3.54
CA LEU A 71 -4.62 -11.48 -4.06
C LEU A 71 -3.60 -11.16 -2.97
N SER A 72 -2.82 -12.16 -2.57
CA SER A 72 -1.71 -12.00 -1.61
C SER A 72 -0.39 -12.30 -2.27
N ASN A 73 0.73 -11.91 -1.65
CA ASN A 73 2.07 -12.27 -2.14
C ASN A 73 2.35 -11.76 -3.57
N VAL A 74 1.72 -10.65 -3.97
CA VAL A 74 1.72 -10.15 -5.35
C VAL A 74 3.13 -9.85 -5.86
N LEU A 75 4.02 -9.36 -4.98
CA LEU A 75 5.41 -9.04 -5.35
C LEU A 75 6.24 -10.26 -5.78
N ASN A 76 5.86 -11.46 -5.35
CA ASN A 76 6.50 -12.71 -5.79
C ASN A 76 5.84 -13.30 -7.04
N LYS A 77 4.67 -12.78 -7.44
CA LYS A 77 3.88 -13.25 -8.57
C LYS A 77 4.13 -12.42 -9.84
N THR A 78 4.49 -11.15 -9.67
CA THR A 78 4.73 -10.25 -10.80
C THR A 78 5.76 -9.16 -10.48
N THR A 79 6.47 -8.71 -11.51
CA THR A 79 7.33 -7.52 -11.48
C THR A 79 6.60 -6.24 -11.90
N LYS A 80 5.38 -6.35 -12.45
CA LYS A 80 4.63 -5.21 -12.98
C LYS A 80 4.00 -4.32 -11.91
N SER A 81 3.95 -4.78 -10.66
CA SER A 81 3.51 -4.00 -9.50
C SER A 81 4.62 -3.15 -8.87
N GLY A 82 5.86 -3.25 -9.36
CA GLY A 82 7.01 -2.57 -8.75
C GLY A 82 6.88 -1.05 -8.67
N ASP A 83 6.22 -0.41 -9.64
CA ASP A 83 6.09 1.05 -9.72
C ASP A 83 5.41 1.64 -8.47
N CYS A 84 4.47 0.93 -7.84
CA CYS A 84 3.81 1.44 -6.63
C CYS A 84 4.75 1.49 -5.42
N LEU A 85 5.76 0.60 -5.36
CA LEU A 85 6.76 0.58 -4.30
C LEU A 85 7.69 1.80 -4.35
N TYR A 86 7.86 2.38 -5.54
CA TYR A 86 8.67 3.57 -5.77
C TYR A 86 7.87 4.87 -5.72
N SER A 87 6.62 4.82 -5.25
CA SER A 87 5.85 6.02 -4.97
C SER A 87 6.61 6.93 -4.01
N LYS A 88 6.94 8.14 -4.47
CA LYS A 88 7.71 9.10 -3.68
C LYS A 88 7.01 9.46 -2.38
N SER A 89 5.68 9.62 -2.41
CA SER A 89 4.86 9.93 -1.24
C SER A 89 4.85 8.78 -0.23
N LEU A 90 4.84 7.53 -0.69
CA LEU A 90 4.98 6.35 0.16
C LEU A 90 6.36 6.33 0.84
N LEU A 91 7.43 6.44 0.05
CA LEU A 91 8.79 6.34 0.55
C LEU A 91 9.13 7.43 1.58
N VAL A 92 8.73 8.67 1.33
CA VAL A 92 8.94 9.77 2.28
C VAL A 92 8.10 9.61 3.55
N ALA A 93 6.85 9.14 3.45
CA ALA A 93 5.99 8.91 4.60
C ALA A 93 6.52 7.75 5.46
N ALA A 94 6.96 6.66 4.83
CA ALA A 94 7.58 5.53 5.51
C ALA A 94 8.86 5.95 6.24
N TYR A 95 9.72 6.74 5.59
CA TYR A 95 10.94 7.26 6.23
C TYR A 95 10.63 8.20 7.41
N HIS A 96 9.62 9.08 7.26
CA HIS A 96 9.21 10.00 8.32
C HIS A 96 8.65 9.27 9.54
N LEU A 97 7.73 8.32 9.35
CA LEU A 97 7.05 7.63 10.46
C LEU A 97 7.88 6.47 11.05
N LEU A 98 8.40 5.58 10.20
CA LEU A 98 9.04 4.33 10.60
C LEU A 98 10.56 4.44 10.75
N LYS A 99 11.13 5.59 10.39
CA LYS A 99 12.57 5.88 10.46
C LYS A 99 13.35 4.95 9.48
N PRO A 100 14.70 4.92 9.46
CA PRO A 100 15.45 4.33 8.35
C PRO A 100 15.34 2.81 8.18
N ASP A 101 14.75 2.09 9.13
CA ASP A 101 14.75 0.62 9.18
C ASP A 101 13.41 0.00 8.76
N PHE A 102 12.72 0.61 7.79
CA PHE A 102 11.47 0.06 7.24
C PHE A 102 11.70 -0.95 6.12
N LYS A 103 10.74 -1.85 5.95
CA LYS A 103 10.69 -2.83 4.86
C LYS A 103 9.25 -3.04 4.41
N VAL A 104 9.08 -3.49 3.17
CA VAL A 104 7.76 -3.93 2.69
C VAL A 104 7.41 -5.24 3.39
N TYR A 105 6.18 -5.32 3.91
CA TYR A 105 5.66 -6.53 4.54
C TYR A 105 4.85 -7.38 3.56
N ASP A 106 3.83 -6.78 2.91
CA ASP A 106 2.99 -7.44 1.92
C ASP A 106 2.39 -6.43 0.94
N LEU A 107 1.91 -6.92 -0.20
CA LEU A 107 1.04 -6.20 -1.13
C LEU A 107 -0.16 -7.10 -1.41
N ALA A 108 -1.34 -6.69 -0.92
CA ALA A 108 -2.57 -7.44 -1.03
C ALA A 108 -3.76 -6.55 -1.46
N SER A 109 -4.78 -7.17 -2.08
CA SER A 109 -6.06 -6.50 -2.35
C SER A 109 -7.02 -6.59 -1.15
N PRO A 110 -7.87 -5.57 -0.93
CA PRO A 110 -8.87 -5.60 0.13
C PRO A 110 -9.96 -6.63 -0.15
N SER A 111 -10.69 -7.02 0.89
CA SER A 111 -11.81 -7.97 0.81
C SER A 111 -13.16 -7.30 0.52
N HIS A 112 -14.17 -8.11 0.19
CA HIS A 112 -15.50 -7.67 -0.26
C HIS A 112 -16.47 -7.27 0.87
N ASP A 113 -16.19 -7.65 2.12
CA ASP A 113 -17.10 -7.44 3.25
C ASP A 113 -16.68 -6.25 4.13
N HIS A 114 -17.66 -5.68 4.84
CA HIS A 114 -17.40 -4.66 5.86
C HIS A 114 -16.44 -5.19 6.92
N GLN A 115 -15.22 -4.65 6.95
CA GLN A 115 -14.25 -4.96 7.97
C GLN A 115 -14.65 -4.30 9.30
N ARG A 116 -14.46 -5.02 10.40
CA ARG A 116 -14.61 -4.43 11.75
C ARG A 116 -13.61 -3.29 11.91
N PHE A 117 -13.83 -2.36 12.83
CA PHE A 117 -12.77 -1.43 13.20
C PHE A 117 -11.66 -2.17 13.96
N TYR A 118 -10.43 -2.05 13.48
CA TYR A 118 -9.25 -2.64 14.11
C TYR A 118 -8.01 -1.75 13.90
N ASN A 119 -6.94 -2.04 14.62
CA ASN A 119 -5.61 -1.47 14.39
C ASN A 119 -4.73 -2.52 13.72
N ASP A 120 -4.02 -2.16 12.64
CA ASP A 120 -3.24 -3.14 11.87
C ASP A 120 -2.06 -3.74 12.66
N TYR A 121 -1.53 -3.01 13.65
CA TYR A 121 -0.43 -3.52 14.46
C TYR A 121 -0.89 -4.53 15.52
N GLY A 122 -2.08 -4.34 16.10
CA GLY A 122 -2.60 -5.14 17.22
C GLY A 122 -2.42 -4.49 18.61
N PRO A 123 -1.19 -4.44 19.18
CA PRO A 123 -1.00 -3.93 20.53
C PRO A 123 -1.01 -2.41 20.58
N ALA A 124 -1.36 -1.88 21.76
CA ALA A 124 -1.24 -0.45 22.04
C ALA A 124 0.24 -0.06 22.12
N ILE A 125 0.59 1.05 21.46
CA ILE A 125 1.94 1.63 21.45
C ILE A 125 1.89 3.09 21.90
N PRO A 126 2.97 3.64 22.46
CA PRO A 126 3.04 5.06 22.80
C PRO A 126 2.77 5.94 21.59
N ILE A 127 2.08 7.07 21.81
CA ILE A 127 1.85 8.08 20.78
C ILE A 127 3.20 8.53 20.20
N GLY A 128 3.28 8.60 18.87
CA GLY A 128 4.49 8.96 18.13
C GLY A 128 5.41 7.78 17.80
N ASN A 129 5.14 6.59 18.34
CA ASN A 129 5.80 5.37 17.90
C ASN A 129 4.94 4.71 16.84
N ASN A 130 5.38 4.74 15.58
CA ASN A 130 4.70 4.07 14.48
C ASN A 130 5.43 2.77 14.14
N CYS A 131 4.67 1.68 14.00
CA CYS A 131 5.24 0.36 13.67
C CYS A 131 4.82 -0.14 12.29
N VAL A 132 3.72 0.38 11.74
CA VAL A 132 3.16 0.00 10.45
C VAL A 132 2.72 1.26 9.72
N LEU A 133 2.97 1.30 8.41
CA LEU A 133 2.36 2.25 7.49
C LEU A 133 1.71 1.44 6.38
N ASN A 134 0.42 1.68 6.14
CA ASN A 134 -0.31 1.12 5.02
C ASN A 134 -0.40 2.12 3.88
N SER A 135 -0.31 1.62 2.65
CA SER A 135 -0.51 2.39 1.43
C SER A 135 -1.50 1.66 0.54
N LEU A 136 -2.63 2.31 0.29
CA LEU A 136 -3.66 1.79 -0.61
C LEU A 136 -3.52 2.43 -1.98
N ILE A 137 -3.31 1.60 -3.00
CA ILE A 137 -3.30 2.03 -4.39
C ILE A 137 -4.61 1.59 -5.02
N LEU A 138 -5.48 2.57 -5.26
CA LEU A 138 -6.80 2.31 -5.81
C LEU A 138 -6.70 2.06 -7.33
N LEU A 139 -7.00 0.82 -7.73
CA LEU A 139 -7.12 0.44 -9.15
C LEU A 139 -8.54 0.69 -9.69
N ASP A 140 -9.52 0.69 -8.78
CA ASP A 140 -10.90 1.05 -9.03
C ASP A 140 -11.31 2.29 -8.22
N PRO A 141 -12.31 3.06 -8.67
CA PRO A 141 -12.82 4.19 -7.90
C PRO A 141 -13.37 3.72 -6.55
N PHE A 142 -13.01 4.40 -5.46
CA PHE A 142 -13.72 4.29 -4.19
C PHE A 142 -14.86 5.32 -4.16
N THR A 143 -16.07 4.85 -3.85
CA THR A 143 -17.29 5.65 -3.72
C THR A 143 -17.98 5.29 -2.40
N GLU A 144 -18.93 6.13 -1.98
CA GLU A 144 -19.72 5.86 -0.76
C GLU A 144 -20.50 4.54 -0.85
N ASP A 145 -20.81 4.08 -2.06
CA ASP A 145 -21.64 2.90 -2.33
C ASP A 145 -20.86 1.59 -2.49
N ASN A 146 -19.51 1.61 -2.51
CA ASN A 146 -18.70 0.41 -2.80
C ASN A 146 -17.70 0.02 -1.72
N GLY A 147 -17.93 0.46 -0.49
CA GLY A 147 -17.12 0.05 0.66
C GLY A 147 -15.76 0.73 0.73
N ALA A 148 -15.69 2.01 0.38
CA ALA A 148 -14.49 2.83 0.56
C ALA A 148 -14.00 2.81 2.01
N THR A 149 -12.68 2.72 2.20
CA THR A 149 -11.99 2.78 3.51
C THR A 149 -11.95 4.20 4.05
#